data_AF-A0A3D6DDU5-F1
#
_entry.id   AF-A0A3D6DDU5-F1
#
_cell.length_a   1.000
_cell.length_b   1.000
_cell.length_c   1.000
_cell.angle_alpha   90.00
_cell.angle_beta   90.00
_cell.angle_gamma   90.00
#
_symmetry.space_group_name_H-M   'P 1'
#
loop_
_entity.id
_entity.type
_entity.pdbx_description
1 polymer ?
#
loop_
_entity_poly.entity_id
_entity_poly.type
_entity_poly.pdbx_seq_one_letter_code
_entity_poly.pdbx_strand_id
1 'polypeptide(L)'
;VKELAPANSTEAIAQQIEDTDGDGWVRVEHRSQKTTIPFVKDNEFDYAKLTDWATDSPWAQFVVFALIVTFIVTAVSNGANLTDGMDGLATGTSAIIGMTLAILAYVSGNAVFSDYLNVLFIPDSGELVVFISAFVGACIGFLWYNAFPAQVFMGDTGSLALGGIIATFAIAIRKELLIPVLCGIFLIENLSVVMQVAWFR
;
A
#
# COMPACT_ATOMS: atom_id res chain seq x y z
N VAL A 1 -0.63 -15.04 -0.41
CA VAL A 1 -0.19 -15.40 0.95
C VAL A 1 0.41 -16.80 0.83
N LYS A 2 1.63 -16.99 1.34
CA LYS A 2 2.28 -18.30 1.37
C LYS A 2 1.92 -18.95 2.69
N GLU A 3 1.27 -20.10 2.66
CA GLU A 3 0.88 -20.86 3.84
C GLU A 3 1.53 -22.24 3.79
N LEU A 4 1.90 -22.78 4.95
CA LEU A 4 2.44 -24.14 5.06
C LEU A 4 1.27 -25.11 4.97
N ALA A 5 1.19 -25.83 3.85
CA ALA A 5 0.23 -26.91 3.67
C ALA A 5 0.97 -28.24 3.64
N PRO A 6 0.35 -29.35 4.08
CA PRO A 6 1.00 -30.65 3.97
C PRO A 6 1.23 -30.98 2.49
N ALA A 7 2.37 -31.61 2.17
CA ALA A 7 2.79 -31.95 0.80
C ALA A 7 1.74 -32.79 0.05
N ASN A 8 0.93 -33.55 0.79
CA ASN A 8 -0.15 -34.38 0.25
C ASN A 8 -1.50 -33.65 0.13
N SER A 9 -1.56 -32.36 0.42
CA SER A 9 -2.77 -31.56 0.22
C SER A 9 -3.10 -31.45 -1.27
N THR A 10 -4.40 -31.46 -1.59
CA THR A 10 -4.91 -31.28 -2.96
C THR A 10 -4.38 -30.02 -3.63
N GLU A 11 -4.00 -29.01 -2.85
CA GLU A 11 -3.54 -27.70 -3.31
C GLU A 11 -2.04 -27.69 -3.63
N ALA A 12 -1.20 -28.35 -2.82
CA ALA A 12 0.22 -28.57 -3.12
C ALA A 12 0.40 -29.42 -4.39
N ILE A 13 -0.46 -30.43 -4.57
CA ILE A 13 -0.48 -31.29 -5.76
C ILE A 13 -0.94 -30.49 -7.00
N ALA A 14 -1.94 -29.61 -6.86
CA ALA A 14 -2.42 -28.76 -7.96
C ALA A 14 -1.40 -27.71 -8.43
N GLN A 15 -0.49 -27.28 -7.54
CA GLN A 15 0.59 -26.34 -7.85
C GLN A 15 1.90 -27.02 -8.27
N GLN A 16 1.93 -28.36 -8.35
CA GLN A 16 3.13 -29.17 -8.68
C GLN A 16 4.36 -28.82 -7.83
N ILE A 17 4.17 -28.54 -6.54
CA ILE A 17 5.29 -28.17 -5.66
C ILE A 17 5.79 -29.44 -4.97
N GLU A 18 7.00 -29.86 -5.29
CA GLU A 18 7.67 -31.01 -4.66
C GLU A 18 8.28 -30.61 -3.31
N ASP A 19 8.04 -31.43 -2.29
CA ASP A 19 8.70 -31.30 -1.00
C ASP A 19 10.21 -31.54 -1.17
N THR A 20 10.96 -30.44 -1.15
CA THR A 20 12.41 -30.45 -1.35
C THR A 20 13.17 -30.65 -0.03
N ASP A 21 12.51 -30.36 1.10
CA ASP A 21 13.11 -30.36 2.44
C ASP A 21 12.85 -31.68 3.21
N GLY A 22 11.91 -32.50 2.73
CA GLY A 22 11.62 -33.84 3.25
C GLY A 22 10.88 -33.84 4.60
N ASP A 23 10.30 -32.71 4.97
CA ASP A 23 9.58 -32.52 6.23
C ASP A 23 8.05 -32.73 6.10
N GLY A 24 7.57 -32.98 4.88
CA GLY A 24 6.16 -33.23 4.57
C GLY A 24 5.33 -31.95 4.44
N TRP A 25 5.94 -30.76 4.45
CA TRP A 25 5.26 -29.47 4.35
C TRP A 25 5.75 -28.67 3.16
N VAL A 26 4.81 -28.03 2.46
CA VAL A 26 5.10 -27.29 1.24
C VAL A 26 4.46 -25.91 1.33
N ARG A 27 5.18 -24.89 0.87
CA ARG A 27 4.67 -23.51 0.82
C ARG A 27 3.74 -23.37 -0.37
N VAL A 28 2.43 -23.35 -0.11
CA VAL A 28 1.41 -23.20 -1.13
C VAL A 28 1.02 -21.73 -1.25
N GLU A 29 0.94 -21.22 -2.47
CA GLU A 29 0.58 -19.83 -2.74
C GLU A 29 -0.92 -19.67 -2.93
N HIS A 30 -1.60 -19.04 -1.96
CA HIS A 30 -3.00 -18.65 -2.11
C HIS A 30 -3.13 -17.22 -2.59
N ARG A 31 -3.93 -17.00 -3.63
CA ARG A 31 -4.40 -15.67 -4.03
C ARG A 31 -5.48 -15.19 -3.05
N SER A 32 -5.04 -14.72 -1.90
CA SER A 32 -5.91 -14.10 -0.90
C SER A 32 -6.14 -12.62 -1.23
N GLN A 33 -7.40 -12.19 -1.22
CA GLN A 33 -7.81 -10.80 -1.35
C GLN A 33 -8.06 -10.15 0.03
N LYS A 34 -7.45 -10.69 1.09
CA LYS A 34 -7.53 -10.10 2.43
C LYS A 34 -6.74 -8.79 2.51
N THR A 35 -7.29 -7.85 3.27
CA THR A 35 -6.70 -6.57 3.64
C THR A 35 -6.85 -6.31 5.13
N THR A 36 -6.12 -5.32 5.65
CA THR A 36 -6.17 -4.94 7.07
C THR A 36 -7.11 -3.76 7.29
N ILE A 37 -8.14 -3.92 8.12
CA ILE A 37 -8.98 -2.83 8.64
C ILE A 37 -8.23 -2.12 9.77
N PRO A 38 -7.96 -0.82 9.65
CA PRO A 38 -7.31 -0.11 10.72
C PRO A 38 -8.23 0.06 11.94
N PHE A 39 -7.64 0.00 13.13
CA PHE A 39 -8.28 0.33 14.42
C PHE A 39 -9.43 -0.59 14.89
N VAL A 40 -9.58 -1.78 14.32
CA VAL A 40 -10.62 -2.76 14.69
C VAL A 40 -9.98 -4.08 15.15
N LYS A 41 -10.62 -4.77 16.10
CA LYS A 41 -10.24 -6.12 16.54
C LYS A 41 -10.71 -7.15 15.51
N ASP A 42 -9.87 -8.13 15.16
CA ASP A 42 -10.07 -9.03 14.00
C ASP A 42 -10.08 -8.25 12.67
N ASN A 43 -8.92 -7.67 12.37
CA ASN A 43 -8.72 -6.68 11.32
C ASN A 43 -8.60 -7.26 9.90
N GLU A 44 -8.89 -8.53 9.66
CA GLU A 44 -8.84 -9.10 8.32
C GLU A 44 -10.16 -8.87 7.58
N PHE A 45 -10.12 -8.12 6.48
CA PHE A 45 -11.24 -7.95 5.56
C PHE A 45 -10.97 -8.60 4.23
N ASP A 46 -11.86 -9.46 3.76
CA ASP A 46 -11.76 -10.07 2.43
C ASP A 46 -12.57 -9.26 1.42
N TYR A 47 -11.91 -8.75 0.38
CA TYR A 47 -12.60 -8.03 -0.70
C TYR A 47 -13.61 -8.89 -1.46
N ALA A 48 -13.50 -10.22 -1.40
CA ALA A 48 -14.51 -11.11 -1.96
C ALA A 48 -15.91 -10.76 -1.41
N LYS A 49 -16.04 -10.53 -0.09
CA LYS A 49 -17.31 -10.18 0.56
C LYS A 49 -17.94 -8.89 0.02
N LEU A 50 -17.12 -7.96 -0.45
CA LEU A 50 -17.57 -6.67 -1.01
C LEU A 50 -18.03 -6.80 -2.47
N THR A 51 -17.69 -7.90 -3.15
CA THR A 51 -18.04 -8.15 -4.55
C THR A 51 -19.01 -9.31 -4.74
N ASP A 52 -19.19 -10.16 -3.72
CA ASP A 52 -20.16 -11.27 -3.69
C ASP A 52 -21.60 -10.81 -3.97
N TRP A 53 -21.98 -9.60 -3.53
CA TRP A 53 -23.33 -9.06 -3.83
C TRP A 53 -23.51 -8.66 -5.29
N ALA A 54 -22.42 -8.41 -6.01
CA ALA A 54 -22.44 -7.85 -7.36
C ALA A 54 -22.23 -8.92 -8.43
N THR A 55 -21.31 -9.87 -8.24
CA THR A 55 -20.99 -10.90 -9.24
C THR A 55 -20.21 -12.08 -8.65
N ASP A 56 -20.68 -13.30 -8.91
CA ASP A 56 -20.01 -14.58 -8.55
C ASP A 56 -18.82 -14.93 -9.46
N SER A 57 -18.59 -14.15 -10.52
CA SER A 57 -17.59 -14.45 -11.54
C SER A 57 -16.19 -13.92 -11.15
N PRO A 58 -15.15 -14.78 -11.07
CA PRO A 58 -13.81 -14.38 -10.63
C PRO A 58 -13.17 -13.27 -11.47
N TRP A 59 -13.47 -13.21 -12.77
CA TRP A 59 -12.93 -12.18 -13.66
C TRP A 59 -13.52 -10.80 -13.35
N ALA A 60 -14.81 -10.74 -12.99
CA ALA A 60 -15.47 -9.48 -12.66
C ALA A 60 -14.97 -8.94 -11.32
N GLN A 61 -14.74 -9.83 -10.33
CA GLN A 61 -14.12 -9.45 -9.05
C GLN A 61 -12.73 -8.84 -9.27
N PHE A 62 -11.92 -9.45 -10.14
CA PHE A 62 -10.62 -8.89 -10.51
C PHE A 62 -10.73 -7.51 -11.18
N VAL A 63 -11.67 -7.34 -12.12
CA VAL A 63 -11.89 -6.04 -12.79
C VAL A 63 -12.29 -4.95 -11.79
N VAL A 64 -13.23 -5.25 -10.88
CA VAL A 64 -13.64 -4.30 -9.83
C VAL A 64 -12.46 -3.93 -8.94
N PHE A 65 -11.69 -4.91 -8.48
CA PHE A 65 -10.49 -4.67 -7.68
C PHE A 65 -9.47 -3.80 -8.44
N ALA A 66 -9.21 -4.09 -9.72
CA ALA A 66 -8.28 -3.32 -10.55
C ALA A 66 -8.75 -1.86 -10.76
N LEU A 67 -10.06 -1.63 -10.90
CA LEU A 67 -10.63 -0.29 -10.99
C LEU A 67 -10.47 0.49 -9.69
N ILE A 68 -10.73 -0.15 -8.53
CA ILE A 68 -10.54 0.46 -7.21
C ILE A 68 -9.07 0.83 -7.00
N VAL A 69 -8.15 -0.10 -7.29
CA VAL A 69 -6.70 0.15 -7.18
C VAL A 69 -6.27 1.31 -8.08
N THR A 70 -6.74 1.33 -9.33
CA THR A 70 -6.45 2.41 -10.28
C THR A 70 -6.97 3.75 -9.76
N PHE A 71 -8.19 3.77 -9.22
CA PHE A 71 -8.77 4.96 -8.61
C PHE A 71 -7.95 5.46 -7.42
N ILE A 72 -7.54 4.56 -6.51
CA ILE A 72 -6.71 4.93 -5.36
C ILE A 72 -5.37 5.51 -5.80
N VAL A 73 -4.65 4.83 -6.70
CA VAL A 73 -3.33 5.29 -7.17
C VAL A 73 -3.45 6.64 -7.87
N THR A 74 -4.44 6.80 -8.75
CA THR A 74 -4.66 8.10 -9.44
C THR A 74 -5.07 9.20 -8.47
N ALA A 75 -5.94 8.94 -7.49
CA ALA A 75 -6.35 9.92 -6.50
C ALA A 75 -5.16 10.40 -5.64
N VAL A 76 -4.33 9.48 -5.16
CA VAL A 76 -3.16 9.81 -4.32
C VAL A 76 -2.05 10.49 -5.15
N SER A 77 -1.76 10.02 -6.36
CA SER A 77 -0.80 10.68 -7.27
C SER A 77 -1.19 12.12 -7.58
N ASN A 78 -2.45 12.35 -7.97
CA ASN A 78 -2.92 13.71 -8.25
C ASN A 78 -3.00 14.56 -6.97
N GLY A 79 -3.38 13.98 -5.83
CA GLY A 79 -3.35 14.68 -4.55
C GLY A 79 -1.94 15.12 -4.15
N ALA A 80 -0.93 14.26 -4.33
CA ALA A 80 0.46 14.60 -4.09
C ALA A 80 0.96 15.72 -5.03
N ASN A 81 0.56 15.67 -6.30
CA ASN A 81 0.85 16.73 -7.28
C ASN A 81 0.24 18.08 -6.90
N LEU A 82 -1.03 18.11 -6.47
CA LEU A 82 -1.67 19.34 -5.99
C LEU A 82 -1.02 19.89 -4.70
N THR A 83 -0.49 19.00 -3.87
CA THR A 83 0.19 19.38 -2.61
C THR A 83 1.59 19.96 -2.86
N ASP A 84 2.19 19.74 -4.02
CA ASP A 84 3.52 20.24 -4.43
C ASP A 84 3.51 21.73 -4.83
N GLY A 85 2.52 22.50 -4.36
CA GLY A 85 2.42 23.94 -4.57
C GLY A 85 3.15 24.80 -3.53
N MET A 86 3.65 24.20 -2.45
CA MET A 86 4.37 24.87 -1.37
C MET A 86 5.70 24.19 -1.06
N ASP A 87 6.74 25.00 -0.83
CA ASP A 87 8.10 24.56 -0.50
C ASP A 87 8.11 23.55 0.66
N GLY A 88 8.65 22.36 0.40
CA GLY A 88 8.84 21.30 1.38
C GLY A 88 7.58 20.56 1.81
N LEU A 89 6.37 20.99 1.41
CA LEU A 89 5.12 20.39 1.89
C LEU A 89 4.94 18.97 1.36
N ALA A 90 4.91 18.79 0.03
CA ALA A 90 4.69 17.46 -0.58
C ALA A 90 5.78 16.45 -0.23
N THR A 91 7.05 16.88 -0.26
CA THR A 91 8.18 16.02 0.09
C THR A 91 8.22 15.72 1.58
N GLY A 92 7.98 16.71 2.43
CA GLY A 92 8.00 16.55 3.88
C GLY A 92 6.91 15.60 4.39
N THR A 93 5.68 15.75 3.90
CA THR A 93 4.59 14.82 4.23
C THR A 93 4.86 13.43 3.69
N SER A 94 5.39 13.31 2.47
CA SER A 94 5.77 12.02 1.87
C SER A 94 6.85 11.29 2.67
N ALA A 95 7.83 12.00 3.23
CA ALA A 95 8.84 11.40 4.09
C ALA A 95 8.23 10.79 5.37
N ILE A 96 7.28 11.50 6.00
CA ILE A 96 6.57 11.02 7.20
C ILE A 96 5.70 9.80 6.87
N ILE A 97 4.98 9.85 5.75
CA ILE A 97 4.16 8.73 5.26
C ILE A 97 5.06 7.52 4.96
N GLY A 98 6.15 7.72 4.22
CA GLY A 98 7.11 6.68 3.87
C GLY A 98 7.74 6.03 5.11
N MET A 99 8.09 6.82 6.13
CA MET A 99 8.61 6.30 7.40
C MET A 99 7.58 5.45 8.13
N THR A 100 6.31 5.89 8.14
CA THR A 100 5.20 5.13 8.73
C THR A 100 5.00 3.80 8.00
N LEU A 101 5.00 3.83 6.67
CA LEU A 101 4.90 2.64 5.83
C LEU A 101 6.08 1.69 6.00
N ALA A 102 7.30 2.21 6.22
CA ALA A 102 8.49 1.42 6.52
C ALA A 102 8.32 0.61 7.81
N ILE A 103 7.84 1.26 8.87
CA ILE A 103 7.58 0.60 10.16
C ILE A 103 6.49 -0.47 9.97
N LEU A 104 5.40 -0.15 9.28
CA LEU A 104 4.31 -1.10 9.03
C LEU A 104 4.75 -2.29 8.19
N ALA A 105 5.59 -2.09 7.17
CA ALA A 105 6.15 -3.15 6.34
C ALA A 105 7.08 -4.07 7.14
N TYR A 106 7.91 -3.50 8.03
CA TYR A 106 8.80 -4.26 8.90
C TYR A 106 8.03 -5.12 9.90
N VAL A 107 7.03 -4.53 10.56
CA VAL A 107 6.18 -5.25 11.52
C VAL A 107 5.40 -6.38 10.84
N SER A 108 4.84 -6.12 9.65
CA SER A 108 4.06 -7.13 8.92
C SER A 108 4.93 -8.26 8.33
N GLY A 109 6.24 -8.01 8.15
CA GLY A 109 7.19 -8.99 7.62
C GLY A 109 7.87 -9.85 8.67
N ASN A 110 7.68 -9.57 9.96
CA ASN A 110 8.27 -10.35 11.04
C ASN A 110 7.18 -11.16 11.76
N ALA A 111 7.29 -12.49 11.68
CA ALA A 111 6.30 -13.43 12.23
C ALA A 111 5.99 -13.20 13.72
N VAL A 112 6.98 -12.81 14.53
CA VAL A 112 6.80 -12.57 15.97
C VAL A 112 6.02 -11.28 16.22
N PHE A 113 6.35 -10.21 15.49
CA PHE A 113 5.67 -8.93 15.65
C PHE A 113 4.27 -8.91 15.05
N SER A 114 4.07 -9.60 13.92
CA SER A 114 2.75 -9.71 13.30
C SER A 114 1.75 -10.43 14.21
N ASP A 115 2.19 -11.51 14.85
CA ASP A 115 1.36 -12.26 15.81
C ASP A 115 1.10 -11.44 17.08
N TYR A 116 2.15 -10.83 17.66
CA TYR A 116 2.02 -10.03 18.89
C TYR A 116 1.11 -8.80 18.72
N LEU A 117 1.23 -8.08 17.60
CA LEU A 117 0.43 -6.88 17.32
C LEU A 117 -0.91 -7.18 16.65
N ASN A 118 -1.21 -8.47 16.41
CA ASN A 118 -2.39 -8.92 15.70
C ASN A 118 -2.57 -8.17 14.35
N VAL A 119 -1.53 -8.19 13.53
CA VAL A 119 -1.55 -7.63 12.17
C VAL A 119 -1.26 -8.72 11.15
N LEU A 120 -1.84 -8.56 9.96
CA LEU A 120 -1.67 -9.52 8.87
C LEU A 120 -0.18 -9.76 8.56
N PHE A 121 0.26 -11.01 8.69
CA PHE A 121 1.61 -11.42 8.32
C PHE A 121 1.75 -11.49 6.79
N ILE A 122 2.77 -10.81 6.25
CA ILE A 122 3.07 -10.79 4.83
C ILE A 122 4.50 -11.32 4.67
N PRO A 123 4.65 -12.57 4.20
CA PRO A 123 5.96 -13.14 3.94
C PRO A 123 6.77 -12.25 2.99
N ASP A 124 8.08 -12.17 3.25
CA ASP A 124 9.05 -11.46 2.40
C ASP A 124 8.83 -9.92 2.30
N SER A 125 7.89 -9.32 3.06
CA SER A 125 7.68 -7.85 3.06
C SER A 125 8.83 -7.06 3.69
N GLY A 126 9.80 -7.74 4.30
CA GLY A 126 11.04 -7.12 4.81
C GLY A 126 11.87 -6.47 3.71
N GLU A 127 11.86 -7.01 2.49
CA GLU A 127 12.58 -6.41 1.35
C GLU A 127 11.99 -5.05 0.94
N LEU A 128 10.67 -4.90 1.09
CA LEU A 128 9.97 -3.65 0.82
C LEU A 128 10.43 -2.53 1.77
N VAL A 129 10.89 -2.86 2.99
CA VAL A 129 11.44 -1.91 3.95
C VAL A 129 12.67 -1.20 3.38
N VAL A 130 13.52 -1.92 2.64
CA VAL A 130 14.73 -1.34 2.02
C VAL A 130 14.35 -0.29 0.99
N PHE A 131 13.41 -0.63 0.10
CA PHE A 131 12.93 0.28 -0.93
C PHE A 131 12.30 1.55 -0.34
N ILE A 132 11.38 1.41 0.62
CA ILE A 132 10.71 2.59 1.21
C ILE A 132 11.66 3.40 2.10
N SER A 133 12.66 2.79 2.71
CA SER A 133 13.70 3.51 3.45
C SER A 133 14.59 4.33 2.52
N ALA A 134 14.92 3.81 1.34
CA ALA A 134 15.62 4.57 0.30
C ALA A 134 14.76 5.73 -0.22
N PHE A 135 13.46 5.50 -0.40
CA PHE A 135 12.49 6.56 -0.74
C PHE A 135 12.45 7.67 0.33
N VAL A 136 12.40 7.32 1.62
CA VAL A 136 12.45 8.29 2.72
C VAL A 136 13.77 9.05 2.72
N GLY A 137 14.90 8.36 2.51
CA GLY A 137 16.22 8.98 2.38
C GLY A 137 16.29 9.96 1.20
N ALA A 138 15.71 9.60 0.06
CA ALA A 138 15.59 10.48 -1.10
C ALA A 138 14.71 11.70 -0.81
N CYS A 139 13.59 11.52 -0.11
CA CYS A 139 12.74 12.64 0.31
C CYS A 139 13.50 13.59 1.25
N ILE A 140 14.22 13.08 2.24
CA ILE A 140 15.01 13.91 3.18
C ILE A 140 16.14 14.63 2.42
N GLY A 141 16.84 13.94 1.51
CA GLY A 141 17.89 14.53 0.69
C GLY A 141 17.37 15.62 -0.24
N PHE A 142 16.22 15.41 -0.87
CA PHE A 142 15.55 16.42 -1.70
C PHE A 142 15.05 17.60 -0.86
N LEU A 143 14.49 17.33 0.32
CA LEU A 143 13.98 18.35 1.23
C LEU A 143 15.07 19.35 1.65
N TRP A 144 16.34 18.95 1.72
CA TRP A 144 17.45 19.88 1.96
C TRP A 144 17.51 21.03 0.94
N TYR A 145 17.14 20.76 -0.32
CA TYR A 145 17.12 21.75 -1.40
C TYR A 145 15.73 22.37 -1.65
N ASN A 146 14.69 21.72 -1.16
CA ASN A 146 13.30 22.12 -1.35
C ASN A 146 12.68 22.82 -0.12
N ALA A 147 13.35 22.78 1.04
CA ALA A 147 12.95 23.51 2.23
C ALA A 147 12.99 25.03 1.97
N PHE A 148 12.02 25.75 2.55
CA PHE A 148 11.88 27.18 2.34
C PHE A 148 13.14 27.96 2.75
N PRO A 149 13.68 28.85 1.89
CA PRO A 149 13.26 29.13 0.50
C PRO A 149 13.80 28.09 -0.50
N ALA A 150 12.93 27.49 -1.31
CA ALA A 150 13.31 26.40 -2.21
C ALA A 150 14.31 26.80 -3.30
N GLN A 151 15.31 25.95 -3.50
CA GLN A 151 16.32 26.07 -4.56
C GLN A 151 16.01 25.16 -5.75
N VAL A 152 15.35 24.03 -5.49
CA VAL A 152 14.96 23.03 -6.48
C VAL A 152 13.49 22.71 -6.32
N PHE A 153 12.74 22.76 -7.42
CA PHE A 153 11.34 22.38 -7.48
C PHE A 153 11.20 20.93 -7.94
N MET A 154 10.20 20.25 -7.39
CA MET A 154 9.96 18.83 -7.64
C MET A 154 9.33 18.59 -9.02
N GLY A 155 8.29 19.36 -9.35
CA GLY A 155 7.57 19.27 -10.62
C GLY A 155 6.75 17.99 -10.75
N ASP A 156 6.03 17.85 -11.86
CA ASP A 156 5.04 16.77 -12.04
C ASP A 156 5.66 15.37 -11.98
N THR A 157 6.87 15.22 -12.53
CA THR A 157 7.57 13.93 -12.53
C THR A 157 7.81 13.41 -11.11
N GLY A 158 8.24 14.29 -10.19
CA GLY A 158 8.52 13.90 -8.82
C GLY A 158 7.24 13.72 -8.01
N SER A 159 6.30 14.65 -8.10
CA SER A 159 5.11 14.65 -7.24
C SER A 159 4.11 13.55 -7.60
N LEU A 160 3.89 13.25 -8.88
CA LEU A 160 3.07 12.10 -9.30
C LEU A 160 3.72 10.78 -8.88
N ALA A 161 5.05 10.69 -8.96
CA ALA A 161 5.81 9.53 -8.53
C ALA A 161 5.73 9.32 -7.01
N LEU A 162 5.83 10.37 -6.19
CA LEU A 162 5.65 10.28 -4.74
C LEU A 162 4.29 9.64 -4.39
N GLY A 163 3.20 10.19 -4.91
CA GLY A 163 1.87 9.67 -4.63
C GLY A 163 1.66 8.26 -5.19
N GLY A 164 2.23 7.95 -6.36
CA GLY A 164 2.14 6.63 -6.98
C GLY A 164 2.88 5.56 -6.17
N ILE A 165 4.09 5.88 -5.69
CA ILE A 165 4.88 5.02 -4.82
C ILE A 165 4.13 4.77 -3.50
N ILE A 166 3.64 5.83 -2.84
CA ILE A 166 2.93 5.72 -1.56
C ILE A 166 1.67 4.84 -1.69
N ALA A 167 0.85 5.08 -2.71
CA ALA A 167 -0.37 4.29 -2.93
C ALA A 167 -0.05 2.83 -3.24
N THR A 168 0.87 2.59 -4.17
CA THR A 168 1.27 1.23 -4.56
C THR A 168 1.88 0.48 -3.39
N PHE A 169 2.73 1.14 -2.59
CA PHE A 169 3.36 0.54 -1.44
C PHE A 169 2.33 0.17 -0.36
N ALA A 170 1.39 1.06 -0.05
CA ALA A 170 0.31 0.80 0.91
C ALA A 170 -0.56 -0.41 0.49
N ILE A 171 -0.86 -0.54 -0.80
CA ILE A 171 -1.58 -1.70 -1.36
C ILE A 171 -0.73 -2.98 -1.27
N ALA A 172 0.57 -2.90 -1.58
CA ALA A 172 1.48 -4.03 -1.53
C ALA A 172 1.58 -4.64 -0.11
N ILE A 173 1.58 -3.79 0.92
CA ILE A 173 1.59 -4.21 2.33
C ILE A 173 0.19 -4.44 2.93
N ARG A 174 -0.87 -4.47 2.11
CA ARG A 174 -2.26 -4.71 2.54
C ARG A 174 -2.76 -3.70 3.59
N LYS A 175 -2.33 -2.44 3.47
CA LYS A 175 -2.68 -1.30 4.34
C LYS A 175 -3.36 -0.18 3.55
N GLU A 176 -4.00 -0.48 2.44
CA GLU A 176 -4.66 0.52 1.60
C GLU A 176 -5.83 1.24 2.29
N LEU A 177 -6.51 0.60 3.26
CA LEU A 177 -7.55 1.25 4.07
C LEU A 177 -6.98 2.33 5.03
N LEU A 178 -5.66 2.36 5.24
CA LEU A 178 -4.98 3.44 5.98
C LEU A 178 -4.65 4.65 5.10
N ILE A 179 -4.77 4.56 3.77
CA ILE A 179 -4.44 5.67 2.85
C ILE A 179 -5.18 6.96 3.19
N PRO A 180 -6.49 6.97 3.52
CA PRO A 180 -7.17 8.20 3.90
C PRO A 180 -6.57 8.92 5.11
N VAL A 181 -5.99 8.15 6.05
CA VAL A 181 -5.33 8.69 7.24
C VAL A 181 -3.91 9.12 6.91
N LEU A 182 -3.15 8.28 6.20
CA LEU A 182 -1.75 8.56 5.86
C LEU A 182 -1.63 9.74 4.88
N CYS A 183 -2.45 9.74 3.83
CA CYS A 183 -2.46 10.74 2.77
C CYS A 183 -3.50 11.85 3.01
N GLY A 184 -3.94 12.04 4.27
CA GLY A 184 -5.02 12.98 4.60
C GLY A 184 -4.79 14.38 4.03
N ILE A 185 -3.55 14.88 4.10
CA ILE A 185 -3.17 16.19 3.53
C ILE A 185 -3.40 16.20 2.01
N PHE A 186 -2.92 15.18 1.28
CA PHE A 186 -3.08 15.09 -0.18
C PHE A 186 -4.55 15.03 -0.59
N LEU A 187 -5.37 14.29 0.16
CA LEU A 187 -6.78 14.12 -0.15
C LEU A 187 -7.60 15.35 0.20
N ILE A 188 -7.29 16.04 1.31
CA ILE A 188 -7.98 17.27 1.69
C ILE A 188 -7.66 18.40 0.69
N GLU A 189 -6.41 18.53 0.26
CA GLU A 189 -6.04 19.49 -0.79
C GLU A 189 -6.73 19.18 -2.12
N ASN A 190 -6.78 17.90 -2.52
CA ASN A 190 -7.53 17.50 -3.72
C ASN A 190 -9.03 17.83 -3.59
N LEU A 191 -9.63 17.49 -2.46
CA LEU A 191 -11.04 17.79 -2.18
C LEU A 191 -11.31 19.30 -2.18
N SER A 192 -10.40 20.11 -1.61
CA SER A 192 -10.53 21.57 -1.58
C SER A 192 -10.62 22.14 -2.99
N VAL A 193 -9.77 21.68 -3.91
CA VAL A 193 -9.75 22.10 -5.32
C VAL A 193 -11.01 21.63 -6.06
N VAL A 194 -11.43 20.38 -5.86
CA VAL A 194 -12.66 19.87 -6.49
C VAL A 194 -13.89 20.65 -6.04
N MET A 195 -14.01 20.92 -4.73
CA MET A 195 -15.10 21.75 -4.18
C MET A 195 -15.04 23.17 -4.73
N GLN A 196 -13.85 23.75 -4.81
CA GLN A 196 -13.64 25.09 -5.36
C GLN A 196 -14.12 25.16 -6.82
N VAL A 197 -13.69 24.24 -7.67
CA VAL A 197 -14.08 24.21 -9.09
C VAL A 197 -15.58 23.92 -9.26
N ALA A 198 -16.17 23.09 -8.40
CA ALA A 198 -17.60 22.79 -8.44
C ALA A 198 -18.47 23.98 -8.01
N TRP A 199 -18.02 24.81 -7.06
CA TRP A 199 -18.75 26.00 -6.61
C TRP A 199 -18.67 27.18 -7.57
N PHE A 200 -17.50 27.38 -8.20
CA PHE A 200 -17.30 28.49 -9.15
C PHE A 200 -17.92 28.24 -10.54
N ARG A 201 -18.45 27.04 -10.79
CA ARG A 201 -19.24 26.71 -11.98
C ARG A 201 -20.73 26.90 -11.70
#